data_AF-A0AAV0ARP6-F1
#
_entry.id   AF-A0AAV0ARP6-F1
#
_cell.length_a   1.000
_cell.length_b   1.000
_cell.length_c   1.000
_cell.angle_alpha   90.00
_cell.angle_beta   90.00
_cell.angle_gamma   90.00
#
_symmetry.space_group_name_H-M   'P 1'
#
loop_
_entity.id
_entity.type
_entity.pdbx_description
1 polymer ?
#
loop_
_entity_poly.entity_id
_entity_poly.type
_entity_poly.pdbx_seq_one_letter_code
_entity_poly.pdbx_strand_id
1 'polypeptide(L)'
;MAKILNLRNPSQKMSKSSPSVQSRILITDSPQEIQSKITLAVTDSIKFVTYSPINRPGISNLLDIYCSITGEEKSLSKRFEWRMANELKSQLVDVLVEELRPIQGL
;
A
#
# COMPACT_ATOMS: atom_id res chain seq x y z
N MET A 1 4.08 0.94 -15.80
CA MET A 1 3.80 0.49 -14.42
C MET A 1 4.74 1.21 -13.45
N ALA A 2 4.20 1.75 -12.36
CA ALA A 2 5.05 2.29 -11.30
C ALA A 2 5.74 1.16 -10.54
N LYS A 3 6.96 1.42 -10.05
CA LYS A 3 7.70 0.45 -9.23
C LYS A 3 7.07 0.41 -7.84
N ILE A 4 6.68 -0.77 -7.36
CA ILE A 4 6.23 -0.94 -5.98
C ILE A 4 7.44 -0.89 -5.03
N LEU A 5 7.34 -0.03 -4.03
CA LEU A 5 8.40 0.31 -3.09
C LEU A 5 8.23 -0.45 -1.78
N ASN A 6 9.33 -0.56 -1.05
CA ASN A 6 9.41 -1.18 0.26
C ASN A 6 8.55 -0.39 1.27
N LEU A 7 7.66 -1.10 2.00
CA LEU A 7 6.70 -0.49 2.93
C LEU A 7 7.35 0.19 4.14
N ARG A 8 8.59 -0.16 4.47
CA ARG A 8 9.34 0.40 5.60
C ARG A 8 10.38 1.42 5.18
N ASN A 9 10.85 1.33 3.93
CA ASN A 9 11.78 2.28 3.34
C ASN A 9 11.40 2.58 1.88
N PRO A 10 10.57 3.63 1.63
CA PRO A 10 10.11 3.96 0.28
C PRO A 10 11.21 4.37 -0.71
N SER A 11 12.47 4.56 -0.27
CA SER A 11 13.60 4.77 -1.20
C SER A 11 14.05 3.49 -1.91
N GLN A 12 13.61 2.32 -1.45
CA GLN A 12 14.01 1.01 -1.96
C GLN A 12 12.86 0.33 -2.68
N LYS A 13 13.18 -0.44 -3.72
CA LYS A 13 12.22 -1.35 -4.35
C LYS A 13 11.81 -2.44 -3.35
N MET A 14 10.55 -2.85 -3.38
CA MET A 14 10.12 -4.04 -2.63
C MET A 14 10.92 -5.26 -3.08
N SER A 15 11.47 -6.02 -2.13
CA SER A 15 12.28 -7.22 -2.39
C SER A 15 11.89 -8.37 -1.48
N LYS A 16 11.80 -9.57 -2.05
CA LYS A 16 11.61 -10.82 -1.29
C LYS A 16 12.78 -11.10 -0.34
N SER A 17 13.99 -10.67 -0.70
CA SER A 17 15.22 -10.86 0.10
C SER A 17 15.41 -9.81 1.20
N SER A 18 14.48 -8.85 1.35
CA SER A 18 14.55 -7.88 2.45
C SER A 18 14.53 -8.61 3.80
N PRO A 19 15.45 -8.29 4.73
CA PRO A 19 15.49 -8.94 6.04
C PRO A 19 14.24 -8.64 6.88
N SER A 20 13.67 -7.44 6.71
CA SER A 20 12.37 -7.11 7.31
C SER A 20 11.24 -7.77 6.54
N VAL A 21 10.45 -8.62 7.18
CA VAL A 21 9.20 -9.17 6.62
C VAL A 21 8.12 -8.11 6.46
N GLN A 22 8.18 -7.05 7.28
CA GLN A 22 7.22 -5.94 7.25
C GLN A 22 7.39 -5.02 6.03
N SER A 23 8.45 -5.17 5.25
CA SER A 23 8.73 -4.33 4.08
C SER A 23 7.97 -4.72 2.80
N ARG A 24 7.31 -5.88 2.82
CA ARG A 24 6.73 -6.51 1.63
C ARG A 24 5.41 -7.20 1.93
N ILE A 25 4.55 -7.30 0.92
CA ILE A 25 3.39 -8.20 0.94
C ILE A 25 3.72 -9.42 0.10
N LEU A 26 3.42 -10.61 0.62
CA LEU A 26 3.45 -11.87 -0.11
C LEU A 26 2.02 -12.27 -0.47
N ILE A 27 1.85 -12.91 -1.62
CA ILE A 27 0.55 -13.47 -2.04
C ILE A 27 0.02 -14.53 -1.06
N THR A 28 0.90 -15.11 -0.24
CA THR A 28 0.60 -16.10 0.80
C THR A 28 0.41 -15.47 2.18
N ASP A 29 0.53 -14.15 2.33
CA ASP A 29 0.31 -13.50 3.63
C ASP A 29 -1.16 -13.63 4.03
N SER A 30 -1.41 -14.07 5.25
CA SER A 30 -2.76 -14.09 5.83
C SER A 30 -3.36 -12.68 5.90
N PRO A 31 -4.71 -12.54 6.01
CA PRO A 31 -5.34 -11.24 6.19
C PRO A 31 -4.78 -10.43 7.36
N GLN A 32 -4.42 -11.10 8.46
CA GLN A 32 -3.84 -10.47 9.65
C GLN A 32 -2.42 -9.96 9.38
N GLU A 33 -1.61 -10.70 8.61
CA GLU A 33 -0.28 -10.25 8.20
C GLU A 33 -0.37 -9.05 7.25
N ILE A 34 -1.28 -9.09 6.26
CA ILE A 34 -1.53 -7.96 5.35
C ILE A 34 -1.92 -6.72 6.16
N GLN A 35 -2.89 -6.86 7.08
CA GLN A 35 -3.36 -5.76 7.93
C GLN A 35 -2.21 -5.14 8.74
N SER A 36 -1.42 -5.97 9.42
CA SER A 36 -0.29 -5.53 10.22
C SER A 36 0.74 -4.77 9.38
N LYS A 37 1.14 -5.33 8.22
CA LYS A 37 2.16 -4.76 7.35
C LYS A 37 1.74 -3.43 6.72
N ILE A 38 0.50 -3.32 6.26
CA ILE A 38 -0.02 -2.06 5.68
C ILE A 38 -0.21 -0.99 6.76
N THR A 39 -0.75 -1.37 7.93
CA THR A 39 -0.89 -0.44 9.07
C THR A 39 0.46 0.16 9.46
N LEU A 40 1.49 -0.68 9.51
CA LEU A 40 2.86 -0.29 9.83
C LEU A 40 3.62 0.33 8.65
N ALA A 41 3.06 0.47 7.44
CA ALA A 41 3.80 1.08 6.34
C ALA A 41 4.22 2.54 6.67
N VAL A 42 5.44 2.92 6.33
CA VAL A 42 5.96 4.29 6.54
C VAL A 42 5.24 5.26 5.63
N THR A 43 4.67 6.30 6.23
CA THR A 43 4.09 7.45 5.57
C THR A 43 4.66 8.73 6.19
N ASP A 44 4.46 9.86 5.53
CA ASP A 44 4.73 11.17 6.11
C ASP A 44 3.62 11.60 7.09
N SER A 45 3.82 12.76 7.74
CA SER A 45 2.88 13.37 8.68
C SER A 45 1.94 14.41 8.05
N ILE A 46 1.87 14.50 6.72
CA ILE A 46 0.99 15.45 6.04
C ILE A 46 -0.44 14.93 6.13
N LYS A 47 -1.35 15.79 6.60
CA LYS A 47 -2.70 15.43 7.04
C LYS A 47 -3.50 14.64 6.01
N PHE A 48 -3.54 15.11 4.77
CA PHE A 48 -4.37 14.53 3.71
C PHE A 48 -3.54 13.70 2.76
N VAL A 49 -4.16 12.71 2.12
CA VAL A 49 -3.52 11.89 1.09
C VAL A 49 -3.41 12.70 -0.20
N THR A 50 -2.18 12.88 -0.70
CA THR A 50 -1.91 13.48 -2.01
C THR A 50 -0.83 12.68 -2.72
N TYR A 51 -0.95 12.55 -4.04
CA TYR A 51 0.00 11.82 -4.86
C TYR A 51 1.21 12.69 -5.18
N SER A 52 2.39 12.31 -4.66
CA SER A 52 3.66 12.95 -4.97
C SER A 52 4.80 11.94 -4.79
N PRO A 53 5.18 11.17 -5.81
CA PRO A 53 6.18 10.11 -5.68
C PRO A 53 7.55 10.59 -5.20
N ILE A 54 7.89 11.85 -5.47
CA ILE A 54 9.17 12.45 -5.07
C ILE A 54 9.11 12.91 -3.60
N ASN A 55 8.07 13.66 -3.22
CA ASN A 55 8.01 14.29 -1.90
C ASN A 55 7.31 13.41 -0.85
N ARG A 56 6.43 12.51 -1.29
CA ARG A 56 5.59 11.63 -0.49
C ARG A 56 5.63 10.19 -1.03
N PRO A 57 6.83 9.58 -1.10
CA PRO A 57 6.99 8.26 -1.73
C PRO A 57 6.20 7.17 -1.02
N GLY A 58 6.06 7.22 0.30
CA GLY A 58 5.28 6.24 1.07
C GLY A 58 3.79 6.27 0.73
N ILE A 59 3.16 7.45 0.77
CA ILE A 59 1.75 7.62 0.42
C ILE A 59 1.51 7.28 -1.05
N SER A 60 2.37 7.75 -1.94
CA SER A 60 2.25 7.49 -3.38
C SER A 60 2.41 6.01 -3.70
N ASN A 61 3.25 5.29 -2.98
CA ASN A 61 3.39 3.84 -3.11
C ASN A 61 2.11 3.10 -2.68
N LEU A 62 1.49 3.49 -1.56
CA LEU A 62 0.22 2.87 -1.14
C LEU A 62 -0.91 3.12 -2.16
N LEU A 63 -0.98 4.33 -2.72
CA LEU A 63 -1.90 4.65 -3.82
C LEU A 63 -1.59 3.84 -5.08
N ASP A 64 -0.31 3.70 -5.44
CA ASP A 64 0.10 2.91 -6.61
C ASP A 64 -0.30 1.44 -6.45
N ILE A 65 -0.16 0.85 -5.25
CA ILE A 65 -0.63 -0.51 -4.97
C ILE A 65 -2.15 -0.56 -5.08
N TYR A 66 -2.86 0.36 -4.43
CA TYR A 66 -4.32 0.42 -4.46
C TYR A 66 -4.87 0.45 -5.89
N CYS A 67 -4.43 1.43 -6.69
CA CYS A 67 -4.84 1.58 -8.09
C CYS A 67 -4.47 0.37 -8.96
N SER A 68 -3.34 -0.30 -8.65
CA SER A 68 -2.94 -1.50 -9.40
C SER A 68 -3.88 -2.68 -9.17
N ILE A 69 -4.55 -2.74 -8.02
CA ILE A 69 -5.49 -3.80 -7.69
C ILE A 69 -6.91 -3.43 -8.15
N THR A 70 -7.35 -2.21 -7.88
CA THR A 70 -8.73 -1.79 -8.19
C THR A 70 -8.93 -1.42 -9.66
N GLY A 71 -7.84 -1.15 -10.40
CA GLY A 71 -7.91 -0.59 -11.76
C GLY A 71 -8.32 0.89 -11.82
N GLU A 72 -8.50 1.55 -10.66
CA GLU A 72 -8.79 2.99 -10.61
C GLU A 72 -7.57 3.82 -11.09
N GLU A 73 -7.80 4.92 -11.82
CA GLU A 73 -6.68 5.77 -12.23
C GLU A 73 -6.02 6.47 -11.03
N LYS A 74 -4.75 6.82 -11.18
CA LYS A 74 -4.00 7.58 -10.16
C LYS A 74 -4.53 9.00 -9.97
N SER A 75 -5.04 9.60 -11.04
CA SER A 75 -5.80 10.86 -11.06
C SER A 75 -7.13 10.77 -10.29
N LEU A 76 -7.60 9.55 -10.00
CA LEU A 76 -8.92 9.23 -9.45
C LEU A 76 -8.92 8.95 -7.94
N SER A 77 -7.79 9.08 -7.23
CA SER A 77 -7.81 9.08 -5.76
C SER A 77 -8.44 10.36 -5.16
N LYS A 78 -9.33 11.06 -5.89
CA LYS A 78 -10.20 12.13 -5.37
C LYS A 78 -10.90 11.70 -4.09
N ARG A 79 -11.28 10.42 -4.02
CA ARG A 79 -11.87 9.83 -2.80
C ARG A 79 -10.97 9.94 -1.58
N PHE A 80 -9.65 10.08 -1.75
CA PHE A 80 -8.66 10.18 -0.67
C PHE A 80 -8.13 11.60 -0.45
N GLU A 81 -8.42 12.57 -1.33
CA GLU A 81 -7.87 13.94 -1.23
C GLU A 81 -8.14 14.62 0.12
N TRP A 82 -9.22 14.23 0.79
CA TRP A 82 -9.61 14.75 2.11
C TRP A 82 -9.48 13.73 3.23
N ARG A 83 -8.94 12.56 2.93
CA ARG A 83 -8.81 11.44 3.86
C ARG A 83 -7.40 11.37 4.42
N MET A 84 -7.31 10.84 5.63
CA MET A 84 -6.04 10.64 6.32
C MET A 84 -5.36 9.34 5.86
N ALA A 85 -4.05 9.23 6.10
CA ALA A 85 -3.26 8.07 5.69
C ALA A 85 -3.76 6.74 6.28
N ASN A 86 -4.33 6.75 7.48
CA ASN A 86 -4.94 5.58 8.13
C ASN A 86 -6.16 5.07 7.36
N GLU A 87 -6.97 5.96 6.78
CA GLU A 87 -8.12 5.58 5.97
C GLU A 87 -7.69 4.93 4.66
N LEU A 88 -6.65 5.47 4.00
CA LEU A 88 -6.03 4.82 2.83
C LEU A 88 -5.51 3.43 3.19
N LYS A 89 -4.79 3.30 4.32
CA LYS A 89 -4.27 2.01 4.79
C LYS A 89 -5.39 1.00 5.05
N SER A 90 -6.47 1.40 5.73
CA SER A 90 -7.61 0.53 5.99
C SER A 90 -8.22 0.00 4.69
N GLN A 91 -8.49 0.88 3.73
CA GLN A 91 -9.08 0.46 2.46
C GLN A 91 -8.15 -0.38 1.60
N LEU A 92 -6.85 -0.10 1.66
CA LEU A 92 -5.86 -0.93 0.99
C LEU A 92 -5.79 -2.35 1.58
N VAL A 93 -5.96 -2.50 2.89
CA VAL A 93 -6.06 -3.83 3.53
C VAL A 93 -7.27 -4.58 2.98
N ASP A 94 -8.44 -3.95 2.98
CA ASP A 94 -9.68 -4.58 2.50
C ASP A 94 -9.52 -5.07 1.05
N VAL A 95 -9.03 -4.18 0.17
CA VAL A 95 -8.83 -4.50 -1.25
C VAL A 95 -7.80 -5.62 -1.45
N LEU A 96 -6.67 -5.60 -0.73
CA LEU A 96 -5.64 -6.65 -0.82
C LEU A 96 -6.18 -8.01 -0.35
N VAL A 97 -6.93 -8.04 0.75
CA VAL A 97 -7.48 -9.27 1.31
C VAL A 97 -8.50 -9.88 0.34
N GLU A 98 -9.41 -9.08 -0.21
CA GLU A 98 -10.38 -9.58 -1.20
C GLU A 98 -9.70 -10.09 -2.47
N GLU A 99 -8.70 -9.37 -2.99
CA GLU A 99 -7.98 -9.77 -4.21
C GLU A 99 -7.20 -11.08 -4.02
N LEU A 100 -6.61 -11.28 -2.85
CA LEU A 100 -5.78 -12.47 -2.59
C LEU A 100 -6.57 -13.67 -2.08
N ARG A 101 -7.80 -13.47 -1.59
CA ARG A 101 -8.72 -14.54 -1.14
C ARG A 101 -8.76 -15.77 -2.07
N PRO A 102 -9.01 -15.64 -3.40
CA PRO A 102 -9.08 -16.80 -4.30
C PRO A 102 -7.75 -17.55 -4.43
N ILE A 103 -6.61 -16.89 -4.21
CA ILE A 103 -5.28 -17.52 -4.30
C ILE A 103 -4.96 -18.26 -3.00
N GLN A 104 -5.47 -17.77 -1.87
CA GLN A 104 -5.19 -18.29 -0.53
C GLN A 104 -6.13 -19.43 -0.12
N GLY A 105 -7.19 -19.68 -0.89
CA GLY A 105 -8.21 -20.68 -0.56
C GLY A 105 -9.08 -20.28 0.63
N LEU A 106 -9.26 -18.97 0.83
CA LEU A 106 -10.09 -18.36 1.87
C LEU A 106 -11.52 -18.08 1.37
#